data_AF-A0A969QV72-F1
#
_entry.id   AF-A0A969QV72-F1
#
_cell.length_a   1.000
_cell.length_b   1.000
_cell.length_c   1.000
_cell.angle_alpha   90.00
_cell.angle_beta   90.00
_cell.angle_gamma   90.00
#
_symmetry.space_group_name_H-M   'P 1'
#
loop_
_entity.id
_entity.type
_entity.pdbx_description
1 polymer ?
#
loop_
_entity_poly.entity_id
_entity_poly.type
_entity_poly.pdbx_seq_one_letter_code
_entity_poly.pdbx_strand_id
1 'polypeptide(L)'
;MLAGTEVPITCSLAYAPPEVVHLIQDGEQKMVADKSTDMWALGVIAFEMLTKSRVFSTATSSPEQAMRQLCGLDPLPWEDGAEGAEEKLQMLKGLRPAVLRCLARDPKARPTASGVQRLLGDVFEVSAGISQFDVVAQPAI
;
A
#
# COMPACT_ATOMS: atom_id res chain seq x y z
N MET A 1 12.20 13.80 -7.20
CA MET A 1 11.09 14.71 -7.54
C MET A 1 10.74 15.52 -6.31
N LEU A 2 10.51 16.83 -6.44
CA LEU A 2 10.03 17.66 -5.33
C LEU A 2 8.50 17.57 -5.30
N ALA A 3 7.91 17.40 -4.11
CA ALA A 3 6.45 17.43 -3.99
C ALA A 3 5.93 18.83 -4.37
N GLY A 4 4.81 18.88 -5.09
CA GLY A 4 4.16 20.12 -5.54
C GLY A 4 4.54 20.61 -6.94
N THR A 5 5.42 19.90 -7.66
CA THR A 5 5.77 20.26 -9.06
C THR A 5 4.93 19.48 -10.05
N GLU A 6 4.48 20.13 -11.13
CA GLU A 6 3.92 19.44 -12.28
C GLU A 6 4.97 18.55 -12.95
N VAL A 7 4.65 17.28 -13.12
CA VAL A 7 5.49 16.28 -13.77
C VAL A 7 4.68 15.48 -14.78
N PRO A 8 5.29 14.96 -15.86
CA PRO A 8 4.63 13.99 -16.73
C PRO A 8 4.16 12.78 -15.92
N ILE A 9 2.98 12.25 -16.24
CA ILE A 9 2.49 11.03 -15.61
C ILE A 9 3.32 9.85 -16.12
N THR A 10 4.12 9.28 -15.22
CA THR A 10 4.86 8.03 -15.46
C THR A 10 4.60 7.08 -14.31
N CYS A 11 3.69 6.13 -14.48
CA CYS A 11 3.37 5.14 -13.46
C CYS A 11 3.09 3.76 -14.05
N SER A 12 3.40 2.72 -13.28
CA SER A 12 2.89 1.37 -13.53
C SER A 12 1.52 1.26 -12.89
N LEU A 13 0.48 0.93 -13.66
CA LEU A 13 -0.91 0.86 -13.19
C LEU A 13 -1.07 0.04 -11.89
N ALA A 14 -0.30 -1.04 -11.75
CA ALA A 14 -0.33 -1.92 -10.57
C ALA A 14 0.05 -1.23 -9.23
N TYR A 15 0.72 -0.08 -9.28
CA TYR A 15 1.10 0.68 -8.09
C TYR A 15 0.59 2.14 -8.15
N ALA A 16 -0.17 2.48 -9.19
CA ALA A 16 -0.72 3.81 -9.36
C ALA A 16 -1.87 4.03 -8.35
N PRO A 17 -1.90 5.18 -7.67
CA PRO A 17 -2.99 5.49 -6.76
C PRO A 17 -4.24 5.95 -7.52
N PRO A 18 -5.44 5.87 -6.90
CA PRO A 18 -6.71 6.25 -7.53
C PRO A 18 -6.68 7.62 -8.21
N GLU A 19 -6.16 8.65 -7.54
CA GLU A 19 -6.13 10.02 -8.05
C GLU A 19 -5.32 10.15 -9.35
N VAL A 20 -4.27 9.36 -9.53
CA VAL A 20 -3.47 9.35 -10.77
C VAL A 20 -4.20 8.61 -11.87
N VAL A 21 -4.91 7.53 -11.54
CA VAL A 21 -5.72 6.79 -12.53
C VAL A 21 -6.88 7.63 -13.05
N HIS A 22 -7.54 8.43 -12.19
CA HIS A 22 -8.57 9.37 -12.65
C HIS A 22 -8.01 10.40 -13.63
N LEU A 23 -6.83 10.98 -13.36
CA LEU A 23 -6.17 11.90 -14.30
C LEU A 23 -5.90 11.25 -15.65
N ILE A 24 -5.40 10.00 -15.66
CA ILE A 24 -5.16 9.25 -16.91
C ILE A 24 -6.48 9.02 -17.65
N GLN A 25 -7.56 8.67 -16.95
CA GLN A 25 -8.87 8.45 -17.54
C GLN A 25 -9.47 9.72 -18.15
N ASP A 26 -9.21 10.88 -17.53
CA ASP A 26 -9.60 12.20 -18.02
C ASP A 26 -8.72 12.68 -19.19
N GLY A 27 -7.69 11.92 -19.57
CA GLY A 27 -6.79 12.22 -20.68
C GLY A 27 -5.62 13.13 -20.32
N GLU A 28 -5.45 13.44 -19.04
CA GLU A 28 -4.35 14.27 -18.55
C GLU A 28 -3.01 13.58 -18.75
N GLN A 29 -1.99 14.38 -19.05
CA GLN A 29 -0.62 13.91 -19.26
C GLN A 29 0.33 14.34 -18.14
N LYS A 30 -0.15 15.17 -17.22
CA LYS A 30 0.62 15.73 -16.12
C LYS A 30 -0.12 15.58 -14.80
N MET A 31 0.64 15.46 -13.73
CA MET A 31 0.13 15.46 -12.38
C MET A 31 1.01 16.34 -11.49
N VAL A 32 0.46 16.79 -10.38
CA VAL A 32 1.26 17.37 -9.29
C VAL A 32 1.84 16.20 -8.49
N ALA A 33 3.17 16.11 -8.45
CA ALA A 33 3.84 15.07 -7.65
C ALA A 33 3.51 15.27 -6.16
N ASP A 34 2.98 14.25 -5.50
CA ASP A 34 2.72 14.25 -4.07
C ASP A 34 3.33 13.01 -3.40
N LYS A 35 3.79 13.17 -2.17
CA LYS A 35 4.35 12.08 -1.37
C LYS A 35 3.30 11.01 -1.09
N SER A 36 2.01 11.36 -1.03
CA SER A 36 0.90 10.43 -0.84
C SER A 36 0.85 9.34 -1.92
N THR A 37 1.35 9.61 -3.13
CA THR A 37 1.45 8.64 -4.22
C THR A 37 2.42 7.52 -3.86
N ASP A 38 3.59 7.86 -3.33
CA ASP A 38 4.58 6.87 -2.87
C ASP A 38 4.02 6.03 -1.71
N MET A 39 3.23 6.65 -0.84
CA MET A 39 2.63 5.97 0.31
C MET A 39 1.57 4.94 -0.12
N TRP A 40 0.80 5.23 -1.17
CA TRP A 40 -0.09 4.23 -1.77
C TRP A 40 0.69 3.05 -2.34
N ALA A 41 1.72 3.32 -3.16
CA ALA A 41 2.55 2.28 -3.75
C ALA A 41 3.21 1.41 -2.66
N LEU A 42 3.68 2.01 -1.57
CA LEU A 42 4.18 1.30 -0.40
C LEU A 42 3.11 0.40 0.23
N GLY A 43 1.87 0.89 0.36
CA GLY A 43 0.73 0.11 0.85
C GLY A 43 0.46 -1.12 -0.01
N VAL A 44 0.46 -0.96 -1.34
CA VAL A 44 0.29 -2.07 -2.30
C VAL A 44 1.40 -3.09 -2.13
N ILE A 45 2.67 -2.65 -2.12
CA ILE A 45 3.83 -3.55 -1.96
C ILE A 45 3.75 -4.30 -0.62
N ALA A 46 3.42 -3.61 0.47
CA ALA A 46 3.28 -4.24 1.78
C ALA A 46 2.15 -5.28 1.81
N PHE A 47 1.00 -4.96 1.21
CA PHE A 47 -0.11 -5.89 1.07
C PHE A 47 0.29 -7.14 0.27
N GLU A 48 0.97 -6.97 -0.86
CA GLU A 48 1.44 -8.09 -1.69
C GLU A 48 2.46 -8.96 -0.96
N MET A 49 3.39 -8.35 -0.23
CA MET A 49 4.40 -9.08 0.54
C MET A 49 3.80 -9.93 1.66
N LEU A 50 2.76 -9.43 2.33
CA LEU A 50 2.12 -10.08 3.47
C LEU A 50 1.10 -11.13 3.04
N THR A 51 0.34 -10.86 1.98
CA THR A 51 -0.66 -11.80 1.45
C THR A 51 -0.06 -12.83 0.48
N LYS A 52 1.17 -12.62 0.01
CA LYS A 52 1.82 -13.40 -1.06
C LYS A 52 0.99 -13.43 -2.35
N SER A 53 0.10 -12.47 -2.51
CA SER A 53 -0.80 -12.35 -3.66
C SER A 53 -0.62 -11.00 -4.31
N ARG A 54 -0.66 -10.97 -5.64
CA ARG A 54 -0.58 -9.73 -6.40
C ARG A 54 -1.93 -9.02 -6.40
N VAL A 55 -1.94 -7.73 -6.11
CA VAL A 55 -3.20 -6.95 -6.04
C VAL A 55 -3.81 -6.81 -7.43
N PHE A 56 -2.99 -6.47 -8.43
CA PHE A 56 -3.38 -6.32 -9.82
C PHE A 56 -2.47 -7.18 -10.70
N SER A 57 -2.64 -8.50 -10.65
CA SER A 57 -1.89 -9.42 -11.52
C SER A 57 -2.52 -9.52 -12.90
N THR A 58 -1.69 -9.45 -13.95
CA THR A 58 -2.11 -9.68 -15.33
C THR A 58 -2.61 -11.11 -15.59
N ALA A 59 -2.29 -12.06 -14.71
CA ALA A 59 -2.75 -13.44 -14.81
C ALA A 59 -4.16 -13.66 -14.24
N THR A 60 -4.62 -12.78 -13.34
CA THR A 60 -5.89 -12.95 -12.60
C THR A 60 -6.85 -11.76 -12.76
N SER A 61 -6.37 -10.63 -13.29
CA SER A 61 -7.15 -9.40 -13.44
C SER A 61 -6.77 -8.69 -14.73
N SER A 62 -7.78 -8.27 -15.50
CA SER A 62 -7.54 -7.44 -16.67
C SER A 62 -7.15 -6.02 -16.25
N PRO A 63 -6.40 -5.26 -17.07
CA PRO A 63 -6.15 -3.83 -16.81
C PRO A 63 -7.43 -3.02 -16.61
N GLU A 64 -8.51 -3.40 -17.30
CA GLU A 64 -9.84 -2.79 -17.14
C GLU A 64 -10.42 -3.02 -15.74
N GLN A 65 -10.31 -4.23 -15.20
CA GLN A 65 -10.78 -4.52 -13.83
C GLN A 65 -10.00 -3.70 -12.79
N ALA A 66 -8.67 -3.60 -12.95
CA ALA A 66 -7.85 -2.78 -12.08
C ALA A 66 -8.27 -1.30 -12.14
N MET A 67 -8.56 -0.77 -13.34
CA MET A 67 -9.09 0.58 -13.52
C MET A 67 -10.43 0.76 -12.82
N ARG A 68 -11.38 -0.18 -13.00
CA ARG A 68 -12.69 -0.12 -12.33
C ARG A 68 -12.56 -0.08 -10.81
N GLN A 69 -11.67 -0.90 -10.23
CA GLN A 69 -11.40 -0.89 -8.79
C GLN A 69 -10.78 0.43 -8.31
N LEU A 70 -9.77 0.93 -9.02
CA LEU A 70 -9.08 2.17 -8.69
C LEU A 70 -10.01 3.40 -8.82
N CYS A 71 -10.94 3.38 -9.78
CA CYS A 71 -12.00 4.39 -9.93
C CYS A 71 -13.18 4.20 -8.98
N GLY A 72 -13.17 3.17 -8.13
CA GLY A 72 -14.21 2.93 -7.12
C GLY A 72 -15.51 2.35 -7.67
N LEU A 73 -15.50 1.84 -8.89
CA LEU A 73 -16.63 1.14 -9.51
C LEU A 73 -16.77 -0.30 -8.99
N ASP A 74 -15.64 -0.90 -8.59
CA ASP A 74 -15.57 -2.24 -7.98
C ASP A 74 -14.74 -2.15 -6.67
N PRO A 75 -14.95 -3.05 -5.70
CA PRO A 75 -14.19 -3.05 -4.45
C PRO A 75 -12.74 -3.49 -4.68
N LEU A 76 -11.81 -2.83 -3.97
CA LEU A 76 -10.41 -3.25 -3.89
C LEU A 76 -10.26 -4.53 -3.04
N PRO A 77 -9.17 -5.31 -3.20
CA PRO A 77 -9.00 -6.59 -2.50
C PRO A 77 -9.03 -6.57 -0.97
N TRP A 78 -9.03 -5.39 -0.35
CA TRP A 78 -9.10 -5.14 1.09
C TRP A 78 -10.37 -4.39 1.51
N GLU A 79 -11.28 -4.10 0.59
CA GLU A 79 -12.55 -3.43 0.84
C GLU A 79 -13.69 -4.45 0.99
N ASP A 80 -14.75 -4.02 1.67
CA ASP A 80 -15.95 -4.83 1.84
C ASP A 80 -16.56 -5.20 0.47
N GLY A 81 -16.94 -6.46 0.32
CA GLY A 81 -17.49 -7.00 -0.92
C GLY A 81 -16.46 -7.55 -1.91
N ALA A 82 -15.15 -7.40 -1.65
CA ALA A 82 -14.13 -8.10 -2.42
C ALA A 82 -13.96 -9.56 -1.99
N GLU A 83 -13.75 -10.45 -2.96
CA GLU A 83 -13.55 -11.88 -2.73
C GLU A 83 -12.28 -12.14 -1.90
N GLY A 84 -12.43 -12.89 -0.81
CA GLY A 84 -11.35 -13.22 0.12
C GLY A 84 -10.76 -12.00 0.86
N ALA A 85 -11.48 -10.88 0.95
CA ALA A 85 -11.00 -9.67 1.62
C ALA A 85 -10.64 -9.94 3.09
N GLU A 86 -11.53 -10.59 3.85
CA GLU A 86 -11.30 -10.86 5.27
C GLU A 86 -10.07 -11.76 5.50
N GLU A 87 -9.89 -12.80 4.69
CA GLU A 87 -8.74 -13.70 4.75
C GLU A 87 -7.44 -12.92 4.50
N LYS A 88 -7.39 -12.09 3.46
CA LYS A 88 -6.24 -11.22 3.17
C LYS A 88 -5.98 -10.23 4.30
N LEU A 89 -7.02 -9.62 4.85
CA LEU A 89 -6.91 -8.70 5.99
C LEU A 89 -6.34 -9.40 7.22
N GLN A 90 -6.71 -10.65 7.49
CA GLN A 90 -6.15 -11.46 8.58
C GLN A 90 -4.64 -11.71 8.41
N MET A 91 -4.17 -11.91 7.17
CA MET A 91 -2.73 -12.07 6.89
C MET A 91 -1.89 -10.83 7.22
N LEU A 92 -2.49 -9.63 7.26
CA LEU A 92 -1.78 -8.40 7.60
C LEU A 92 -1.40 -8.30 9.09
N LYS A 93 -2.02 -9.10 9.98
CA LYS A 93 -1.74 -9.14 11.42
C LYS A 93 -1.67 -7.72 12.03
N GLY A 94 -0.68 -7.46 12.90
CA GLY A 94 -0.47 -6.15 13.52
C GLY A 94 -0.13 -5.02 12.54
N LEU A 95 0.28 -5.34 11.31
CA LEU A 95 0.59 -4.35 10.29
C LEU A 95 -0.66 -3.82 9.56
N ARG A 96 -1.82 -4.45 9.76
CA ARG A 96 -3.10 -4.08 9.13
C ARG A 96 -3.37 -2.56 9.20
N PRO A 97 -3.29 -1.87 10.35
CA PRO A 97 -3.60 -0.44 10.42
C PRO A 97 -2.63 0.42 9.60
N ALA A 98 -1.34 0.07 9.58
CA ALA A 98 -0.33 0.80 8.81
C ALA A 98 -0.57 0.63 7.30
N VAL A 99 -0.80 -0.61 6.85
CA VAL A 99 -1.05 -0.94 5.45
C VAL A 99 -2.33 -0.28 4.95
N LEU A 100 -3.44 -0.39 5.69
CA LEU A 100 -4.72 0.18 5.26
C LEU A 100 -4.72 1.71 5.23
N ARG A 101 -4.00 2.38 6.14
CA ARG A 101 -3.85 3.84 6.10
C ARG A 101 -3.05 4.30 4.88
N CYS A 102 -2.05 3.54 4.45
CA CYS A 102 -1.34 3.80 3.19
C CYS A 102 -2.25 3.62 1.96
N LEU A 103 -3.16 2.66 2.02
CA LEU A 103 -4.12 2.31 0.97
C LEU A 103 -5.43 3.13 1.02
N ALA A 104 -5.46 4.25 1.75
CA ALA A 104 -6.62 5.12 1.77
C ALA A 104 -6.85 5.75 0.39
N ARG A 105 -8.10 5.71 -0.10
CA ARG A 105 -8.47 6.33 -1.38
C ARG A 105 -8.20 7.84 -1.38
N ASP A 106 -8.56 8.53 -0.30
CA ASP A 106 -8.20 9.94 -0.09
C ASP A 106 -6.69 10.09 0.15
N PRO A 107 -5.95 10.80 -0.72
CA PRO A 107 -4.51 11.01 -0.56
C PRO A 107 -4.14 11.72 0.75
N LYS A 108 -5.02 12.59 1.26
CA LYS A 108 -4.77 13.36 2.51
C LYS A 108 -4.89 12.52 3.77
N ALA A 109 -5.59 11.39 3.70
CA ALA A 109 -5.71 10.45 4.80
C ALA A 109 -4.45 9.55 4.95
N ARG A 110 -3.60 9.50 3.92
CA ARG A 110 -2.39 8.68 3.92
C ARG A 110 -1.33 9.27 4.86
N PRO A 111 -0.62 8.42 5.64
CA PRO A 111 0.42 8.86 6.54
C PRO A 111 1.65 9.33 5.75
N THR A 112 2.49 10.17 6.35
CA THR A 112 3.84 10.41 5.82
C THR A 112 4.74 9.19 6.05
N ALA A 113 5.90 9.14 5.39
CA ALA A 113 6.89 8.09 5.64
C ALA A 113 7.30 7.99 7.12
N SER A 114 7.52 9.12 7.79
CA SER A 114 7.79 9.16 9.23
C SER A 114 6.58 8.74 10.07
N GLY A 115 5.36 9.02 9.61
CA GLY A 115 4.13 8.51 10.21
C GLY A 115 4.04 6.99 10.14
N VAL A 116 4.40 6.38 9.00
CA VAL A 116 4.45 4.91 8.87
C VAL A 116 5.52 4.30 9.75
N GLN A 117 6.72 4.89 9.82
CA GLN A 117 7.78 4.39 10.70
C GLN A 117 7.32 4.29 12.16
N ARG A 118 6.55 5.26 12.67
CA ARG A 118 5.98 5.20 14.01
C ARG A 118 4.96 4.07 14.15
N LEU A 119 4.03 3.97 13.20
CA LEU A 119 3.01 2.90 13.21
C LEU A 119 3.64 1.51 13.16
N LEU A 120 4.75 1.35 12.45
CA LEU A 120 5.51 0.09 12.42
C LEU A 120 6.27 -0.15 13.72
N GLY A 121 6.91 0.89 14.28
CA GLY A 121 7.61 0.83 15.56
C GLY A 121 6.72 0.29 16.67
N ASP A 122 5.49 0.82 16.79
CA ASP A 122 4.52 0.37 17.79
C ASP A 122 4.19 -1.13 17.65
N VAL A 123 4.12 -1.65 16.41
CA VAL A 123 3.86 -3.09 16.15
C VAL A 123 5.04 -3.96 16.56
N PHE A 124 6.27 -3.50 16.31
CA PHE A 124 7.48 -4.25 16.67
C PHE A 124 7.78 -4.17 18.17
N GLU A 125 7.46 -3.07 18.84
CA GLU A 125 7.60 -2.95 20.30
C GLU A 125 6.58 -3.82 21.04
N VAL A 126 5.33 -3.88 20.54
CA VAL A 126 4.31 -4.83 21.05
C VAL A 126 4.74 -6.29 20.82
N SER A 127 5.47 -6.58 19.74
CA SER A 127 6.03 -7.92 19.49
C SER A 127 7.28 -8.20 20.33
N ALA A 128 8.09 -7.18 20.64
CA ALA A 128 9.31 -7.28 21.46
C ALA A 128 9.02 -7.40 22.97
N GLY A 129 7.79 -7.12 23.40
CA GLY A 129 7.26 -7.53 24.71
C GLY A 129 7.13 -9.06 24.87
N ILE A 130 7.36 -9.82 23.79
CA ILE A 130 7.46 -11.28 23.79
C ILE A 130 8.84 -11.64 23.21
N SER A 131 9.73 -12.16 24.06
CA SER A 131 11.10 -12.60 23.77
C SER A 131 12.17 -11.51 23.70
N GLN A 132 12.49 -10.97 24.88
CA GLN A 132 13.86 -10.55 25.20
C GLN A 132 14.58 -11.68 25.95
N PHE A 133 14.82 -12.84 25.33
CA PHE A 133 15.84 -13.81 25.78
C PHE A 133 16.40 -14.57 24.56
N ASP A 134 17.72 -14.76 24.60
CA ASP A 134 18.57 -15.57 23.71
C ASP A 134 18.99 -14.98 22.36
N VAL A 135 19.82 -13.93 22.42
CA VAL A 135 20.97 -13.87 21.51
C VAL A 135 22.17 -14.45 22.27
N VAL A 136 22.43 -15.72 22.01
CA VAL A 136 23.59 -16.47 22.49
C VAL A 136 24.87 -15.76 22.07
N ALA A 137 25.65 -15.33 23.06
CA ALA A 137 27.05 -14.98 22.88
C ALA A 137 27.80 -16.22 22.38
N GLN A 138 28.37 -16.16 21.18
CA GLN A 138 29.39 -17.13 20.75
C GLN A 138 30.75 -16.69 21.33
N PRO A 139 31.50 -17.56 22.01
CA PRO A 139 32.90 -17.30 22.29
C PRO A 139 33.71 -17.57 21.02
N ALA A 140 34.62 -16.65 20.68
CA ALA A 140 35.63 -16.86 19.67
C ALA A 140 36.57 -17.99 20.12
N ILE A 141 36.81 -18.96 19.24
CA ILE A 141 37.94 -19.90 19.30
C ILE A 141 39.06 -19.32 18.45
#